data_AF-A0A2V7JQJ4-F1
#
_entry.id   AF-A0A2V7JQJ4-F1
#
_cell.length_a   1.000
_cell.length_b   1.000
_cell.length_c   1.000
_cell.angle_alpha   90.00
_cell.angle_beta   90.00
_cell.angle_gamma   90.00
#
_symmetry.space_group_name_H-M   'P 1'
#
loop_
_entity.id
_entity.type
_entity.pdbx_description
1 polymer ?
#
loop_
_entity_poly.entity_id
_entity_poly.type
_entity_poly.pdbx_seq_one_letter_code
_entity_poly.pdbx_strand_id
1 'polypeptide(L)' 'MGDARCDFYDWTAHRSCNEPARWVTHQSSVGTRRERHYCDAHRPPRAHPMITLPATETGAPPAEPKPPKGR' A
#
# COMPACT_ATOMS: atom_id res chain seq x y z
N MET A 1 -0.19 2.88 -18.05
CA MET A 1 -0.67 2.69 -16.66
C MET A 1 -0.67 4.07 -16.04
N GLY A 2 -1.85 4.63 -15.74
CA GLY A 2 -1.91 5.97 -15.14
C GLY A 2 -1.30 5.94 -13.75
N ASP A 3 -0.37 6.85 -13.46
CA ASP A 3 0.26 6.97 -12.16
C ASP A 3 -0.80 7.09 -11.06
N ALA A 4 -0.73 6.20 -10.06
CA ALA A 4 -1.60 6.30 -8.90
C ALA A 4 -1.35 7.65 -8.19
N ARG A 5 -2.41 8.41 -7.93
CA ARG A 5 -2.34 9.69 -7.22
C ARG A 5 -2.60 9.50 -5.73
N CYS A 6 -2.14 10.45 -4.94
CA CYS A 6 -2.40 10.44 -3.52
C CYS A 6 -3.91 10.52 -3.22
N ASP A 7 -4.45 9.54 -2.49
CA ASP A 7 -5.83 9.49 -2.00
C ASP A 7 -6.07 10.40 -0.78
N PHE A 8 -5.11 11.25 -0.42
CA PHE A 8 -5.27 12.19 0.69
C PHE A 8 -6.20 13.33 0.28
N TYR A 9 -7.23 13.54 1.11
CA TYR A 9 -8.17 14.65 0.98
C TYR A 9 -8.02 15.57 2.18
N ASP A 10 -7.64 16.81 1.92
CA ASP A 10 -7.59 17.86 2.93
C ASP A 10 -9.00 18.42 3.12
N TRP A 11 -9.58 18.15 4.29
CA TRP A 11 -10.91 18.64 4.65
C TRP A 11 -10.92 20.14 4.95
N THR A 12 -9.79 20.73 5.34
CA THR A 12 -9.70 22.15 5.70
C THR A 12 -9.82 23.04 4.45
N ALA A 13 -9.12 22.67 3.38
CA ALA A 13 -9.09 23.38 2.10
C ALA A 13 -10.03 22.75 1.06
N HIS A 14 -10.73 21.66 1.41
CA HIS A 14 -11.59 20.88 0.51
C HIS A 14 -10.90 20.46 -0.79
N ARG A 15 -9.64 20.01 -0.70
CA ARG A 15 -8.80 19.67 -1.87
C ARG A 15 -8.18 18.29 -1.76
N SER A 16 -8.13 17.59 -2.89
CA SER A 16 -7.36 16.34 -3.04
C SER A 16 -5.90 16.65 -3.36
N CYS A 17 -4.99 15.86 -2.79
CA CYS A 17 -3.59 15.91 -3.15
C CYS A 17 -3.40 15.30 -4.55
N ASN A 18 -2.89 16.09 -5.50
CA ASN A 18 -2.65 15.63 -6.88
C ASN A 18 -1.23 15.07 -7.10
N GLU A 19 -0.44 14.95 -6.04
CA GLU A 19 0.91 14.42 -6.12
C GLU A 19 0.93 12.93 -6.49
N PRO A 20 1.99 12.48 -7.20
CA PRO A 20 2.17 11.07 -7.49
C PRO A 20 2.31 10.29 -6.17
N ALA A 21 1.52 9.24 -6.03
CA ALA A 21 1.67 8.37 -4.87
C ALA A 21 2.91 7.50 -5.01
N ARG A 22 3.53 7.19 -3.88
CA ARG A 22 4.69 6.28 -3.75
C ARG A 22 4.49 5.24 -2.66
N TRP A 23 3.42 5.36 -1.88
CA TRP A 23 3.12 4.54 -0.73
C TRP A 23 1.71 4.00 -0.83
N VAL A 24 1.49 2.79 -0.32
CA VAL A 24 0.18 2.12 -0.30
C VAL A 24 -0.10 1.54 1.08
N THR A 25 -1.34 1.66 1.52
CA THR A 25 -1.86 0.91 2.67
C THR A 25 -2.89 -0.09 2.19
N HIS A 26 -2.84 -1.31 2.70
CA HIS A 26 -3.90 -2.30 2.54
C HIS A 26 -4.71 -2.35 3.84
N GLN A 27 -5.90 -1.74 3.83
CA GLN A 27 -6.82 -1.86 4.95
C GLN A 27 -7.86 -2.94 4.62
N SER A 28 -7.79 -4.06 5.34
CA SER A 28 -8.84 -5.07 5.33
C SER A 28 -9.88 -4.69 6.37
N SER A 29 -11.06 -4.26 5.94
CA SER A 29 -12.25 -4.20 6.80
C SER A 29 -13.10 -5.44 6.58
N VAL A 30 -13.99 -5.77 7.52
CA VAL A 30 -14.84 -6.96 7.46
C VAL A 30 -15.60 -6.97 6.11
N GLY A 31 -15.17 -7.84 5.19
CA GLY A 31 -15.76 -8.01 3.86
C GLY A 31 -15.20 -7.16 2.72
N THR A 32 -14.28 -6.21 2.95
CA THR A 32 -13.69 -5.39 1.87
C THR A 32 -12.21 -5.09 2.10
N ARG A 33 -11.38 -5.44 1.12
CA ARG A 33 -9.97 -5.02 1.04
C ARG A 33 -9.93 -3.69 0.29
N ARG A 34 -9.59 -2.60 0.99
CA ARG A 34 -9.45 -1.28 0.37
C ARG A 34 -7.98 -0.87 0.38
N GLU A 35 -7.48 -0.60 -0.81
CA GLU A 35 -6.15 -0.08 -1.04
C GLU A 35 -6.24 1.45 -1.08
N ARG A 36 -5.29 2.14 -0.44
CA ARG A 36 -5.19 3.61 -0.47
C ARG A 36 -3.75 4.01 -0.73
N HIS A 37 -3.55 4.98 -1.60
CA HIS A 37 -2.26 5.43 -2.06
C HIS A 37 -1.92 6.80 -1.49
N TYR A 38 -0.64 7.02 -1.18
CA TYR A 38 -0.16 8.22 -0.51
C TYR A 38 1.15 8.72 -1.13
N CYS A 39 1.32 10.03 -1.21
CA CYS A 39 2.60 10.67 -1.53
C CYS A 39 3.50 10.74 -0.29
N ASP A 40 4.75 11.17 -0.44
CA ASP A 40 5.73 11.26 0.66
C ASP A 40 5.25 12.19 1.79
N ALA A 41 4.56 13.29 1.47
CA ALA A 41 4.06 14.24 2.45
C ALA A 41 2.90 13.69 3.31
N HIS A 42 2.07 12.81 2.73
CA HIS A 42 0.89 12.24 3.40
C HIS A 42 1.09 10.78 3.80
N ARG A 43 2.33 10.29 3.83
CA ARG A 43 2.66 8.90 4.13
C ARG A 43 2.21 8.53 5.55
N PRO A 44 1.20 7.66 5.73
CA PRO A 44 0.90 7.14 7.05
C PRO A 44 1.97 6.12 7.47
N PRO A 45 2.20 5.94 8.79
CA PRO A 45 3.28 5.09 9.31
C PRO A 45 3.12 3.60 8.94
N ARG A 46 1.89 3.15 8.65
CA ARG A 46 1.58 1.79 8.21
C ARG A 46 1.61 1.61 6.68
N ALA A 47 2.05 2.61 5.93
CA ALA A 47 2.16 2.50 4.48
C ALA A 47 3.42 1.76 4.06
N HIS A 48 3.22 0.85 3.12
CA HIS A 48 4.27 0.11 2.45
C HIS A 48 4.66 0.86 1.17
N PRO A 49 5.93 0.81 0.74
CA PRO A 49 6.31 1.40 -0.54
C PRO A 49 5.50 0.73 -1.64
N MET A 50 4.98 1.53 -2.58
CA MET A 50 4.48 1.01 -3.84
C MET A 50 5.70 0.56 -4.62
N ILE A 51 6.02 -0.70 -4.45
CA ILE A 51 7.07 -1.30 -5.21
C ILE A 51 6.51 -1.50 -6.61
N THR A 52 6.74 -0.53 -7.50
CA THR A 52 6.58 -0.73 -8.94
C THR A 52 7.75 -1.59 -9.42
N LEU A 53 7.86 -2.82 -8.91
CA LEU A 53 8.69 -3.81 -9.58
C LEU A 53 7.94 -4.20 -10.86
N PRO A 54 8.62 -4.27 -12.02
CA PRO A 54 8.22 -5.27 -12.99
C PRO A 54 8.38 -6.63 -12.30
N ALA A 55 7.32 -7.11 -11.65
CA ALA A 55 7.13 -8.46 -11.12
C ALA A 55 8.42 -9.21 -10.69
N THR A 56 9.25 -8.70 -9.77
CA THR A 56 10.20 -9.58 -9.07
C THR A 56 10.72 -8.93 -7.80
N GLU A 57 10.36 -9.51 -6.66
CA GLU A 57 11.11 -9.48 -5.39
C GLU A 57 10.78 -8.40 -4.34
N THR A 58 10.23 -8.88 -3.21
CA THR A 58 10.42 -8.36 -1.84
C THR A 58 9.25 -7.53 -1.29
N GLY A 59 8.31 -8.19 -0.60
CA GLY A 59 8.31 -8.02 0.86
C GLY A 59 7.07 -8.61 1.54
N ALA A 60 6.77 -9.88 1.25
CA ALA A 60 6.10 -10.70 2.25
C ALA A 60 7.10 -10.94 3.39
N PRO A 61 6.73 -10.86 4.68
CA PRO A 61 7.57 -11.50 5.70
C PRO A 61 7.73 -12.97 5.27
N PRO A 62 8.93 -13.57 5.36
CA PRO A 62 9.08 -14.97 5.05
C PRO A 62 8.18 -15.72 6.03
N ALA A 63 7.04 -16.21 5.53
CA ALA A 63 6.27 -17.20 6.24
C ALA A 63 7.19 -18.41 6.33
N GLU A 64 7.76 -18.63 7.51
CA GLU A 64 8.52 -19.83 7.83
C GLU A 64 7.72 -21.04 7.31
N PRO A 65 8.29 -21.85 6.40
CA PRO A 65 7.63 -23.07 5.98
C PRO A 65 7.60 -24.01 7.20
N LYS A 66 6.39 -24.23 7.73
CA LYS A 66 6.14 -25.31 8.71
C LYS A 66 6.70 -26.63 8.14
N PRO A 67 7.49 -27.40 8.91
CA PRO A 67 8.09 -28.62 8.41
C PRO A 67 6.99 -29.65 8.09
N PRO A 68 7.12 -30.42 6.99
CA PRO A 68 6.17 -31.47 6.66
C PRO A 68 6.29 -32.60 7.69
N LYS A 69 5.17 -32.94 8.35
CA LYS A 69 5.06 -34.17 9.13
C LYS A 69 5.00 -35.34 8.14
N GLY A 70 6.01 -36.19 8.17
CA GLY A 70 6.04 -37.42 7.39
C GLY A 70 5.02 -38.45 7.85
N ARG A 71 4.61 -39.30 6.92
CA ARG A 71 4.30 -40.72 7.12
C ARG A 71 4.14 -41.42 5.78
#